data_AF-A0A4R1Y8D7-F1
#
_entry.id   AF-A0A4R1Y8D7-F1
#
_cell.length_a   1.000
_cell.length_b   1.000
_cell.length_c   1.000
_cell.angle_alpha   90.00
_cell.angle_beta   90.00
_cell.angle_gamma   90.00
#
_symmetry.space_group_name_H-M   'P 1'
#
loop_
_entity.id
_entity.type
_entity.pdbx_description
1 polymer ?
#
loop_
_entity_poly.entity_id
_entity_poly.type
_entity_poly.pdbx_seq_one_letter_code
_entity_poly.pdbx_strand_id
1 'polypeptide(L)'
;MRTEILTNLYDEFEIDSLPLEQHGKTSDRLGKLYERYTLEIFKDFKTMIFYSDPILYPQEAKIVKDILEALNIYLEDISDVSSSNDGLGRTIAGGLPKTDAYITIHLYDGTKKQVPLNIKHSSKSKVSIAEYDVETICEGVGIPDGELKELIRKHQNDQSAKFFTSAERHRLIELLDPYKERFVRWCITLNAEKSEENLLHPDLIIRFKVVDREYKGVSIRNIDDYVNDRIKEGARKRRPGFGTGLNWTYASGSKSKKMQFKG
;
A
#
# COMPACT_ATOMS: atom_id res chain seq x y z
N MET A 1 -4.64 -7.53 -19.74
CA MET A 1 -4.99 -7.17 -21.14
C MET A 1 -5.05 -5.65 -21.19
N ARG A 2 -4.67 -5.01 -22.29
CA ARG A 2 -4.95 -3.57 -22.44
C ARG A 2 -6.40 -3.44 -22.88
N THR A 3 -7.28 -3.19 -21.92
CA THR A 3 -8.68 -2.84 -22.16
C THR A 3 -8.76 -1.49 -22.85
N GLU A 4 -9.94 -1.07 -23.30
CA GLU A 4 -10.12 0.23 -23.95
C GLU A 4 -9.63 1.39 -23.08
N ILE A 5 -10.12 1.45 -21.84
CA ILE A 5 -9.68 2.44 -20.84
C ILE A 5 -8.19 2.37 -20.57
N LEU A 6 -7.61 1.17 -20.42
CA LEU A 6 -6.19 1.04 -20.14
C LEU A 6 -5.35 1.43 -21.35
N THR A 7 -5.78 1.12 -22.58
CA THR A 7 -5.13 1.58 -23.81
C THR A 7 -5.09 3.10 -23.87
N ASN A 8 -6.24 3.76 -23.65
CA ASN A 8 -6.33 5.22 -23.65
C ASN A 8 -5.38 5.85 -22.62
N LEU A 9 -5.28 5.27 -21.43
CA LEU A 9 -4.36 5.74 -20.40
C LEU A 9 -2.89 5.48 -20.74
N TYR A 10 -2.56 4.37 -21.40
CA TYR A 10 -1.19 4.11 -21.87
C TYR A 10 -0.77 5.13 -22.92
N ASP A 11 -1.69 5.52 -23.80
CA ASP A 11 -1.47 6.57 -24.79
C ASP A 11 -1.33 7.95 -24.14
N GLU A 12 -2.22 8.30 -23.21
CA GLU A 12 -2.18 9.58 -22.46
C GLU A 12 -0.85 9.77 -21.71
N PHE A 13 -0.37 8.72 -21.03
CA PHE A 13 0.90 8.74 -20.32
C PHE A 13 2.11 8.41 -21.23
N GLU A 14 1.88 8.22 -22.53
CA GLU A 14 2.86 7.89 -23.56
C GLU A 14 3.82 6.75 -23.12
N ILE A 15 3.28 5.67 -22.56
CA ILE A 15 4.10 4.58 -22.01
C ILE A 15 4.94 3.90 -23.08
N ASP A 16 4.38 3.75 -24.29
CA ASP A 16 5.05 3.06 -25.40
C ASP A 16 6.10 3.93 -26.10
N SER A 17 6.00 5.26 -25.97
CA SER A 17 6.99 6.17 -26.54
C SER A 17 8.26 6.26 -25.68
N LEU A 18 8.22 5.81 -24.43
CA LEU A 18 9.39 5.81 -23.54
C LEU A 18 10.39 4.73 -23.95
N PRO A 19 11.68 5.08 -24.16
CA PRO A 19 12.73 4.09 -24.42
C PRO A 19 12.84 3.04 -23.30
N LEU A 20 13.22 1.81 -23.65
CA LEU A 20 13.22 0.66 -22.72
C LEU A 20 14.19 0.86 -21.54
N GLU A 21 15.27 1.58 -21.76
CA GLU A 21 16.31 1.92 -20.78
C GLU A 21 15.88 2.97 -19.75
N GLN A 22 14.77 3.70 -19.98
CA GLN A 22 14.29 4.75 -19.06
C GLN A 22 13.47 4.17 -17.88
N HIS A 23 14.00 3.16 -17.19
CA HIS A 23 13.29 2.40 -16.16
C HIS A 23 12.66 3.28 -15.06
N GLY A 24 13.38 4.30 -14.56
CA GLY A 24 12.87 5.20 -13.52
C GLY A 24 11.66 6.00 -13.99
N LYS A 25 11.79 6.67 -15.15
CA LYS A 25 10.70 7.45 -15.74
C LYS A 25 9.49 6.58 -16.11
N THR A 26 9.73 5.39 -16.67
CA THR A 26 8.67 4.41 -16.95
C THR A 26 7.93 4.01 -15.67
N SER A 27 8.65 3.71 -14.59
CA SER A 27 8.06 3.38 -13.29
C SER A 27 7.18 4.52 -12.76
N ASP A 28 7.67 5.75 -12.80
CA ASP A 28 6.90 6.91 -12.31
C ASP A 28 5.62 7.12 -13.11
N ARG A 29 5.68 7.04 -14.46
CA ARG A 29 4.50 7.16 -15.32
C ARG A 29 3.50 6.03 -15.11
N LEU A 30 3.97 4.78 -15.00
CA LEU A 30 3.09 3.65 -14.67
C LEU A 30 2.43 3.82 -13.30
N GLY A 31 3.15 4.36 -12.31
CA GLY A 31 2.57 4.70 -11.00
C GLY A 31 1.36 5.62 -11.13
N LYS A 32 1.51 6.72 -11.86
CA LYS A 32 0.42 7.68 -12.09
C LYS A 32 -0.69 7.16 -12.99
N LEU A 33 -0.35 6.34 -13.98
CA LEU A 33 -1.32 5.67 -14.83
C LEU A 33 -2.26 4.76 -14.02
N TYR A 34 -1.72 3.91 -13.15
CA TYR A 34 -2.54 2.97 -12.36
C TYR A 34 -3.33 3.65 -11.23
N GLU A 35 -2.83 4.78 -10.70
CA GLU A 35 -3.62 5.69 -9.88
C GLU A 35 -4.82 6.21 -10.68
N ARG A 36 -4.58 6.78 -11.87
CA ARG A 36 -5.63 7.30 -12.75
C ARG A 36 -6.63 6.24 -13.20
N TYR A 37 -6.16 5.03 -13.49
CA TYR A 37 -7.00 3.91 -13.89
C TYR A 37 -8.03 3.55 -12.82
N THR A 38 -7.61 3.54 -11.55
CA THR A 38 -8.51 3.31 -10.41
C THR A 38 -9.55 4.43 -10.30
N LEU A 39 -9.13 5.69 -10.48
CA LEU A 39 -10.03 6.84 -10.41
C LEU A 39 -11.04 6.89 -11.55
N GLU A 40 -10.64 6.56 -12.77
CA GLU A 40 -11.56 6.54 -13.92
C GLU A 40 -12.64 5.46 -13.78
N ILE A 41 -12.29 4.27 -13.26
CA ILE A 41 -13.29 3.21 -12.99
C ILE A 41 -14.35 3.69 -11.98
N PHE A 42 -13.94 4.49 -10.97
CA PHE A 42 -14.80 5.00 -9.90
C PHE A 42 -15.10 6.49 -10.04
N LYS A 43 -15.05 7.04 -11.26
CA LYS A 43 -15.19 8.48 -11.48
C LYS A 43 -16.59 8.99 -11.12
N ASP A 44 -17.59 8.24 -11.54
CA ASP A 44 -19.00 8.46 -11.25
C ASP A 44 -19.75 7.12 -11.21
N PHE A 45 -20.94 7.11 -10.64
CA PHE A 45 -21.76 5.91 -10.50
C PHE A 45 -22.05 5.21 -11.83
N LYS A 46 -22.36 5.98 -12.89
CA LYS A 46 -22.66 5.44 -14.21
C LYS A 46 -21.47 4.67 -14.78
N THR A 47 -20.27 5.24 -14.65
CA THR A 47 -19.02 4.65 -15.13
C THR A 47 -18.66 3.39 -14.34
N MET A 48 -18.81 3.41 -13.01
CA MET A 48 -18.58 2.23 -12.17
C MET A 48 -19.53 1.09 -12.55
N ILE A 49 -20.83 1.38 -12.71
CA ILE A 49 -21.83 0.38 -13.12
C ILE A 49 -21.51 -0.17 -14.50
N PHE A 50 -21.14 0.68 -15.47
CA PHE A 50 -20.74 0.24 -16.80
C PHE A 50 -19.58 -0.76 -16.75
N TYR A 51 -18.55 -0.47 -15.97
CA TYR A 51 -17.39 -1.34 -15.80
C TYR A 51 -17.60 -2.52 -14.85
N SER A 52 -18.74 -2.60 -14.17
CA SER A 52 -19.05 -3.71 -13.25
C SER A 52 -19.51 -5.00 -13.96
N ASP A 53 -19.79 -4.95 -15.27
CA ASP A 53 -20.21 -6.12 -16.05
C ASP A 53 -19.04 -7.10 -16.26
N PRO A 54 -19.08 -8.31 -15.67
CA PRO A 54 -17.98 -9.27 -15.74
C PRO A 54 -17.86 -9.98 -17.10
N ILE A 55 -18.86 -9.89 -17.97
CA ILE A 55 -18.86 -10.48 -19.30
C ILE A 55 -18.20 -9.51 -20.28
N LEU A 56 -18.61 -8.24 -20.25
CA LEU A 56 -18.12 -7.22 -21.17
C LEU A 56 -16.76 -6.64 -20.72
N TYR A 57 -16.58 -6.43 -19.42
CA TYR A 57 -15.41 -5.78 -18.83
C TYR A 57 -14.79 -6.61 -17.71
N PRO A 58 -14.37 -7.88 -17.97
CA PRO A 58 -13.91 -8.80 -16.92
C PRO A 58 -12.74 -8.26 -16.06
N GLN A 59 -11.89 -7.39 -16.61
CA GLN A 59 -10.76 -6.84 -15.89
C GLN A 59 -11.20 -5.74 -14.90
N GLU A 60 -11.97 -4.76 -15.37
CA GLU A 60 -12.49 -3.68 -14.54
C GLU A 60 -13.56 -4.19 -13.56
N ALA A 61 -14.44 -5.10 -13.99
CA ALA A 61 -15.45 -5.70 -13.12
C ALA A 61 -14.82 -6.42 -11.93
N LYS A 62 -13.68 -7.07 -12.16
CA LYS A 62 -12.89 -7.67 -11.06
C LYS A 62 -12.36 -6.60 -10.11
N ILE A 63 -11.85 -5.46 -10.62
CA ILE A 63 -11.37 -4.35 -9.78
C ILE A 63 -12.52 -3.79 -8.94
N VAL A 64 -13.68 -3.53 -9.56
CA VAL A 64 -14.89 -3.05 -8.87
C VAL A 64 -15.28 -4.02 -7.76
N LYS A 65 -15.45 -5.29 -8.12
CA LYS A 65 -15.83 -6.35 -7.20
C LYS A 65 -14.85 -6.47 -6.02
N ASP A 66 -13.55 -6.58 -6.29
CA ASP A 66 -12.52 -6.75 -5.26
C ASP A 66 -12.48 -5.54 -4.28
N ILE A 67 -12.72 -4.31 -4.75
CA ILE A 67 -12.81 -3.12 -3.89
C ILE A 67 -14.04 -3.20 -2.99
N LEU A 68 -15.21 -3.47 -3.58
CA LEU A 68 -16.47 -3.55 -2.83
C LEU A 68 -16.46 -4.69 -1.81
N GLU A 69 -15.92 -5.86 -2.18
CA GLU A 69 -15.71 -6.99 -1.26
C GLU A 69 -14.76 -6.61 -0.12
N ALA A 70 -13.65 -5.91 -0.39
CA ALA A 70 -12.72 -5.50 0.66
C ALA A 70 -13.34 -4.51 1.66
N LEU A 71 -14.37 -3.78 1.24
CA LEU A 71 -15.14 -2.82 2.05
C LEU A 71 -16.39 -3.44 2.68
N ASN A 72 -16.75 -4.68 2.32
CA ASN A 72 -18.04 -5.31 2.65
C ASN A 72 -19.26 -4.45 2.22
N ILE A 73 -19.21 -3.89 1.01
CA ILE A 73 -20.30 -3.10 0.42
C ILE A 73 -20.89 -3.90 -0.75
N TYR A 74 -22.21 -3.97 -0.86
CA TYR A 74 -22.87 -4.56 -2.02
C TYR A 74 -23.15 -3.50 -3.07
N LEU A 75 -23.06 -3.88 -4.35
CA LEU A 75 -23.22 -2.94 -5.48
C LEU A 75 -24.61 -2.31 -5.50
N GLU A 76 -25.63 -3.12 -5.17
CA GLU A 76 -27.04 -2.73 -5.08
C GLU A 76 -27.35 -1.71 -3.98
N ASP A 77 -26.48 -1.56 -2.98
CA ASP A 77 -26.67 -0.60 -1.89
C ASP A 77 -26.17 0.81 -2.26
N ILE A 78 -25.44 0.93 -3.36
CA ILE A 78 -24.76 2.16 -3.77
C ILE A 78 -25.71 3.05 -4.58
N SER A 79 -25.92 4.27 -4.11
CA SER A 79 -26.71 5.28 -4.81
C SER A 79 -25.88 6.21 -5.68
N ASP A 80 -24.63 6.50 -5.28
CA ASP A 80 -23.71 7.35 -6.04
C ASP A 80 -22.25 7.08 -5.66
N VAL A 81 -21.32 7.42 -6.56
CA VAL A 81 -19.87 7.28 -6.38
C VAL A 81 -19.15 8.48 -6.98
N SER A 82 -18.05 8.89 -6.34
CA SER A 82 -17.06 9.77 -6.96
C SER A 82 -15.66 9.39 -6.50
N SER A 83 -14.62 9.80 -7.25
CA SER A 83 -13.24 9.60 -6.85
C SER A 83 -12.39 10.83 -7.12
N SER A 84 -11.33 11.02 -6.33
CA SER A 84 -10.42 12.16 -6.46
C SER A 84 -9.07 11.87 -5.81
N ASN A 85 -8.04 12.61 -6.23
CA ASN A 85 -6.74 12.70 -5.57
C ASN A 85 -6.45 14.12 -5.04
N ASP A 86 -7.44 15.00 -5.05
CA ASP A 86 -7.35 16.37 -4.54
C ASP A 86 -7.56 16.43 -3.02
N GLY A 87 -6.95 17.42 -2.35
CA GLY A 87 -7.27 17.71 -0.95
C GLY A 87 -6.70 16.72 0.08
N LEU A 88 -5.76 15.85 -0.30
CA LEU A 88 -5.12 14.84 0.58
C LEU A 88 -4.20 15.41 1.68
N GLY A 89 -4.20 16.73 1.90
CA GLY A 89 -3.60 17.37 3.05
C GLY A 89 -2.08 17.58 3.00
N ARG A 90 -1.57 18.25 4.04
CA ARG A 90 -0.14 18.55 4.26
C ARG A 90 0.50 17.45 5.12
N THR A 91 1.82 17.48 5.26
CA THR A 91 2.60 16.52 6.09
C THR A 91 2.05 16.35 7.51
N ILE A 92 1.99 15.10 7.98
CA ILE A 92 1.60 14.67 9.33
C ILE A 92 2.82 14.11 10.09
N ALA A 93 2.63 13.68 11.35
CA ALA A 93 3.66 12.95 12.08
C ALA A 93 4.08 11.70 11.29
N GLY A 94 5.38 11.57 10.98
CA GLY A 94 5.89 10.52 10.08
C GLY A 94 5.90 10.87 8.58
N GLY A 95 5.57 12.10 8.18
CA GLY A 95 5.76 12.59 6.81
C GLY A 95 4.46 12.80 6.03
N LEU A 96 4.51 12.72 4.70
CA LEU A 96 3.30 12.81 3.87
C LEU A 96 2.37 11.62 4.14
N PRO A 97 1.04 11.85 4.22
CA PRO A 97 0.06 10.76 4.25
C PRO A 97 0.33 9.68 3.20
N LYS A 98 -0.02 8.44 3.54
CA LYS A 98 0.15 7.28 2.64
C LYS A 98 -0.97 7.15 1.61
N THR A 99 -1.97 8.01 1.70
CA THR A 99 -3.11 8.05 0.78
C THR A 99 -2.68 8.67 -0.53
N ASP A 100 -2.82 7.91 -1.61
CA ASP A 100 -2.51 8.34 -2.97
C ASP A 100 -3.76 8.94 -3.64
N ALA A 101 -4.96 8.44 -3.30
CA ALA A 101 -6.25 8.94 -3.76
C ALA A 101 -7.40 8.44 -2.85
N TYR A 102 -8.64 8.83 -3.11
CA TYR A 102 -9.81 8.31 -2.38
C TYR A 102 -11.05 8.15 -3.26
N ILE A 103 -11.95 7.27 -2.84
CA ILE A 103 -13.30 7.09 -3.39
C ILE A 103 -14.30 7.55 -2.35
N THR A 104 -15.37 8.22 -2.76
CA THR A 104 -16.52 8.53 -1.93
C THR A 104 -17.71 7.70 -2.43
N ILE A 105 -18.28 6.89 -1.55
CA ILE A 105 -19.44 6.03 -1.84
C ILE A 105 -20.64 6.56 -1.05
N HIS A 106 -21.74 6.82 -1.74
CA HIS A 106 -23.02 7.14 -1.14
C HIS A 106 -23.92 5.92 -1.22
N LEU A 107 -24.52 5.52 -0.11
CA LEU A 107 -25.47 4.42 -0.03
C LEU A 107 -26.91 4.94 -0.03
N TYR A 108 -27.86 4.09 -0.44
CA TYR A 108 -29.28 4.44 -0.48
C TYR A 108 -29.89 4.78 0.89
N ASP A 109 -29.29 4.29 1.98
CA ASP A 109 -29.70 4.64 3.36
C ASP A 109 -29.22 6.04 3.80
N GLY A 110 -28.50 6.76 2.93
CA GLY A 110 -27.93 8.08 3.19
C GLY A 110 -26.52 8.04 3.79
N THR A 111 -25.96 6.86 4.08
CA THR A 111 -24.59 6.70 4.55
C THR A 111 -23.61 7.17 3.47
N LYS A 112 -22.60 7.93 3.89
CA LYS A 112 -21.49 8.35 3.05
C LYS A 112 -20.21 7.73 3.60
N LYS A 113 -19.51 6.95 2.78
CA LYS A 113 -18.20 6.38 3.09
C LYS A 113 -17.09 7.07 2.31
N GLN A 114 -16.07 7.56 2.99
CA GLN A 114 -14.83 7.99 2.33
C GLN A 114 -13.79 6.88 2.42
N VAL A 115 -13.22 6.48 1.29
CA VAL A 115 -12.31 5.33 1.21
C VAL A 115 -10.94 5.80 0.70
N PRO A 116 -10.01 6.16 1.60
CA PRO A 116 -8.63 6.47 1.24
C PRO A 116 -7.86 5.24 0.76
N LEU A 117 -7.10 5.41 -0.31
CA LEU A 117 -6.42 4.34 -1.05
C LEU A 117 -4.91 4.55 -1.03
N ASN A 118 -4.14 3.46 -0.87
CA ASN A 118 -2.73 3.41 -1.27
C ASN A 118 -2.60 2.54 -2.53
N ILE A 119 -2.12 3.12 -3.63
CA ILE A 119 -2.07 2.49 -4.95
C ILE A 119 -0.61 2.36 -5.39
N LYS A 120 -0.15 1.13 -5.63
CA LYS A 120 1.20 0.88 -6.16
C LYS A 120 1.19 -0.14 -7.28
N HIS A 121 2.18 -0.04 -8.16
CA HIS A 121 2.44 -1.06 -9.18
C HIS A 121 3.78 -1.77 -8.92
N SER A 122 3.91 -3.02 -9.38
CA SER A 122 5.16 -3.77 -9.32
C SER A 122 5.19 -5.01 -10.21
N SER A 123 6.38 -5.42 -10.63
CA SER A 123 6.62 -6.76 -11.17
C SER A 123 6.85 -7.83 -10.10
N LYS A 124 7.06 -7.44 -8.84
CA LYS A 124 7.41 -8.32 -7.72
C LYS A 124 6.25 -8.45 -6.74
N SER A 125 6.28 -9.52 -5.94
CA SER A 125 5.27 -9.79 -4.90
C SER A 125 5.39 -8.89 -3.68
N LYS A 126 6.57 -8.30 -3.43
CA LYS A 126 6.81 -7.33 -2.37
C LYS A 126 7.48 -6.10 -2.92
N VAL A 127 7.05 -4.92 -2.49
CA VAL A 127 7.66 -3.63 -2.84
C VAL A 127 7.85 -2.75 -1.64
N SER A 128 8.66 -1.72 -1.81
CA SER A 128 8.84 -0.69 -0.78
C SER A 128 7.50 -0.06 -0.41
N ILE A 129 7.18 -0.06 0.88
CA ILE A 129 5.97 0.53 1.46
C ILE A 129 6.29 1.74 2.35
N ALA A 130 7.47 1.74 2.94
CA ALA A 130 7.91 2.74 3.91
C ALA A 130 9.42 2.90 3.91
N GLU A 131 9.87 4.12 4.20
CA GLU A 131 11.25 4.46 4.49
C GLU A 131 11.26 5.47 5.64
N TYR A 132 11.87 5.10 6.76
CA TYR A 132 11.86 5.90 7.99
C TYR A 132 13.17 5.70 8.77
N ASP A 133 13.51 6.70 9.57
CA ASP A 133 14.48 6.51 10.64
C ASP A 133 13.86 5.80 11.86
N VAL A 134 14.72 5.21 12.69
CA VAL A 134 14.33 4.47 13.90
C VAL A 134 13.53 5.31 14.88
N GLU A 135 13.80 6.62 14.99
CA GLU A 135 13.07 7.50 15.91
C GLU A 135 11.62 7.63 15.49
N THR A 136 11.40 7.95 14.21
CA THR A 136 10.07 8.08 13.62
C THR A 136 9.27 6.78 13.74
N ILE A 137 9.91 5.63 13.51
CA ILE A 137 9.27 4.32 13.68
C ILE A 137 8.87 4.10 15.14
N CYS A 138 9.80 4.32 16.07
CA CYS A 138 9.55 4.03 17.48
C CYS A 138 8.48 4.96 18.07
N GLU A 139 8.49 6.24 17.71
CA GLU A 139 7.45 7.19 18.09
C GLU A 139 6.08 6.76 17.55
N GLY A 140 6.00 6.48 16.25
CA GLY A 140 4.75 6.12 15.59
C GLY A 140 4.15 4.79 16.06
N VAL A 141 5.00 3.80 16.37
CA VAL A 141 4.58 2.49 16.88
C VAL A 141 4.39 2.50 18.41
N GLY A 142 4.89 3.52 19.10
CA GLY A 142 4.87 3.58 20.57
C GLY A 142 5.87 2.63 21.23
N ILE A 143 7.07 2.50 20.67
CA ILE A 143 8.20 1.77 21.25
C ILE A 143 9.04 2.75 22.08
N PRO A 144 9.15 2.57 23.40
CA PRO A 144 9.95 3.45 24.24
C PRO A 144 11.46 3.24 24.03
N ASP A 145 12.26 4.14 24.60
CA ASP A 145 13.71 3.94 24.69
C ASP A 145 14.04 2.64 25.44
N GLY A 146 15.03 1.90 24.94
CA GLY A 146 15.45 0.63 25.52
C GLY A 146 16.05 -0.33 24.51
N GLU A 147 16.18 -1.58 24.92
CA GLU A 147 16.86 -2.64 24.16
C GLU A 147 16.25 -2.84 22.76
N LEU A 148 14.92 -2.81 22.63
CA LEU A 148 14.25 -2.97 21.34
C LEU A 148 14.66 -1.86 20.35
N LYS A 149 14.63 -0.60 20.80
CA LYS A 149 14.98 0.56 19.98
C LYS A 149 16.43 0.49 19.52
N GLU A 150 17.35 0.06 20.39
CA GLU A 150 18.77 -0.07 20.04
C GLU A 150 19.03 -1.22 19.05
N LEU A 151 18.30 -2.33 19.15
CA LEU A 151 18.36 -3.39 18.13
C LEU A 151 17.83 -2.88 16.78
N ILE A 152 16.73 -2.11 16.74
CA ILE A 152 16.22 -1.51 15.51
C ILE A 152 17.24 -0.51 14.93
N ARG A 153 17.83 0.34 15.78
CA ARG A 153 18.89 1.29 15.41
C ARG A 153 20.12 0.58 14.87
N LYS A 154 20.53 -0.55 15.47
CA LYS A 154 21.59 -1.40 14.96
C LYS A 154 21.28 -1.86 13.54
N HIS A 155 20.07 -2.34 13.26
CA HIS A 155 19.66 -2.71 11.90
C HIS A 155 19.74 -1.52 10.92
N GLN A 156 19.31 -0.33 11.33
CA GLN A 156 19.43 0.89 10.52
C GLN A 156 20.89 1.21 10.20
N ASN A 157 21.75 1.19 11.22
CA ASN A 157 23.17 1.52 11.09
C ASN A 157 23.94 0.50 10.24
N ASP A 158 23.61 -0.77 10.39
CA ASP A 158 24.23 -1.89 9.68
C ASP A 158 23.59 -2.12 8.29
N GLN A 159 22.53 -1.37 7.98
CA GLN A 159 21.73 -1.45 6.74
C GLN A 159 21.17 -2.86 6.46
N SER A 160 21.25 -3.76 7.42
CA SER A 160 20.86 -5.16 7.32
C SER A 160 20.99 -5.82 8.70
N ALA A 161 20.47 -7.03 8.82
CA ALA A 161 20.72 -7.88 9.98
C ALA A 161 22.03 -8.69 9.90
N LYS A 162 22.90 -8.45 8.89
CA LYS A 162 24.08 -9.29 8.64
C LYS A 162 25.01 -9.38 9.85
N PHE A 163 25.12 -8.29 10.61
CA PHE A 163 25.99 -8.18 11.79
C PHE A 163 25.24 -8.42 13.11
N PHE A 164 24.06 -9.05 13.06
CA PHE A 164 23.39 -9.55 14.24
C PHE A 164 23.85 -10.98 14.52
N THR A 165 24.20 -11.23 15.77
CA THR A 165 24.32 -12.57 16.33
C THR A 165 22.96 -13.29 16.32
N SER A 166 22.99 -14.61 16.45
CA SER A 166 21.76 -15.40 16.62
C SER A 166 20.97 -14.96 17.85
N ALA A 167 21.64 -14.60 18.96
CA ALA A 167 20.98 -14.15 20.18
C ALA A 167 20.25 -12.81 19.95
N GLU A 168 20.90 -11.82 19.35
CA GLU A 168 20.27 -10.52 19.02
C GLU A 168 19.07 -10.68 18.09
N ARG A 169 19.12 -11.60 17.12
CA ARG A 169 17.98 -11.87 16.23
C ARG A 169 16.78 -12.42 16.98
N HIS A 170 17.00 -13.41 17.86
CA HIS A 170 15.92 -13.97 18.68
C HIS A 170 15.38 -12.91 19.64
N ARG A 171 16.27 -12.13 20.26
CA ARG A 171 15.89 -11.07 21.18
C ARG A 171 15.06 -9.97 20.52
N LEU A 172 15.42 -9.56 19.31
CA LEU A 172 14.63 -8.62 18.52
C LEU A 172 13.23 -9.18 18.21
N ILE A 173 13.12 -10.47 17.84
CA ILE A 173 11.83 -11.13 17.61
C ILE A 173 10.97 -11.11 18.87
N GLU A 174 11.53 -11.48 20.02
CA GLU A 174 10.83 -11.52 21.31
C GLU A 174 10.33 -10.15 21.74
N LEU A 175 11.21 -9.14 21.68
CA LEU A 175 10.88 -7.80 22.12
C LEU A 175 9.90 -7.10 21.20
N LEU A 176 9.95 -7.38 19.89
CA LEU A 176 9.04 -6.81 18.91
C LEU A 176 7.66 -7.48 18.93
N ASP A 177 7.54 -8.70 19.48
CA ASP A 177 6.33 -9.52 19.47
C ASP A 177 5.06 -8.76 19.90
N PRO A 178 5.06 -7.99 21.01
CA PRO A 178 3.90 -7.24 21.47
C PRO A 178 3.50 -6.07 20.54
N TYR A 179 4.38 -5.67 19.62
CA TYR A 179 4.20 -4.50 18.76
C TYR A 179 3.94 -4.86 17.29
N LYS A 180 4.04 -6.14 16.90
CA LYS A 180 4.08 -6.52 15.47
C LYS A 180 2.90 -5.99 14.65
N GLU A 181 1.68 -6.06 15.18
CA GLU A 181 0.49 -5.56 14.47
C GLU A 181 0.55 -4.04 14.28
N ARG A 182 0.82 -3.31 15.37
CA ARG A 182 0.99 -1.85 15.37
C ARG A 182 2.13 -1.43 14.43
N PHE A 183 3.23 -2.17 14.43
CA PHE A 183 4.37 -1.96 13.54
C PHE A 183 3.99 -2.12 12.08
N VAL A 184 3.36 -3.25 11.72
CA VAL A 184 2.93 -3.50 10.34
C VAL A 184 1.95 -2.43 9.89
N ARG A 185 0.89 -2.16 10.68
CA ARG A 185 -0.13 -1.17 10.37
C ARG A 185 0.45 0.22 10.20
N TRP A 186 1.33 0.64 11.10
CA TRP A 186 1.97 1.94 11.01
C TRP A 186 2.84 2.08 9.76
N CYS A 187 3.59 1.04 9.38
CA CYS A 187 4.39 1.07 8.15
C CYS A 187 3.56 1.32 6.87
N ILE A 188 2.32 0.82 6.81
CA ILE A 188 1.46 0.98 5.62
C ILE A 188 0.49 2.16 5.70
N THR A 189 0.15 2.65 6.90
CA THR A 189 -0.88 3.70 7.08
C THR A 189 -0.39 4.98 7.75
N LEU A 190 0.82 4.99 8.33
CA LEU A 190 1.29 6.01 9.28
C LEU A 190 0.46 6.11 10.58
N ASN A 191 -0.37 5.12 10.88
CA ASN A 191 -1.08 5.00 12.14
C ASN A 191 -0.93 3.59 12.73
N ALA A 192 -0.57 3.49 14.01
CA ALA A 192 -0.43 2.21 14.69
C ALA A 192 -1.79 1.58 15.04
N GLU A 193 -2.81 2.42 15.19
CA GLU A 193 -4.17 2.01 15.53
C GLU A 193 -5.05 1.90 14.29
N LYS A 194 -6.18 1.20 14.43
CA LYS A 194 -7.17 1.13 13.36
C LYS A 194 -7.69 2.54 13.04
N SER A 195 -7.87 2.79 11.75
CA SER A 195 -8.46 4.00 11.19
C SER A 195 -9.39 3.57 10.07
N GLU A 196 -10.52 4.25 9.95
CA GLU A 196 -11.47 4.10 8.84
C GLU A 196 -11.90 5.51 8.42
N GLU A 197 -12.04 5.72 7.12
CA GLU A 197 -12.54 6.94 6.49
C GLU A 197 -11.74 8.22 6.76
N ASN A 198 -10.56 8.09 7.34
CA ASN A 198 -9.64 9.21 7.57
C ASN A 198 -8.70 9.36 6.37
N LEU A 199 -8.84 10.42 5.59
CA LEU A 199 -8.03 10.67 4.39
C LEU A 199 -6.51 10.66 4.63
N LEU A 200 -6.04 10.79 5.86
CA LEU A 200 -4.62 10.72 6.21
C LEU A 200 -4.07 9.28 6.27
N HIS A 201 -4.95 8.29 6.38
CA HIS A 201 -4.62 6.89 6.59
C HIS A 201 -5.40 6.01 5.60
N PRO A 202 -4.73 5.31 4.67
CA PRO A 202 -5.40 4.42 3.73
C PRO A 202 -6.23 3.33 4.42
N ASP A 203 -7.40 3.06 3.87
CA ASP A 203 -8.28 1.95 4.26
C ASP A 203 -8.03 0.74 3.37
N LEU A 204 -7.67 0.98 2.10
CA LEU A 204 -7.34 -0.06 1.13
C LEU A 204 -5.92 0.08 0.60
N ILE A 205 -5.28 -1.08 0.38
CA ILE A 205 -4.03 -1.22 -0.35
C ILE A 205 -4.31 -1.91 -1.69
N ILE A 206 -4.08 -1.17 -2.77
CA ILE A 206 -4.23 -1.63 -4.15
C ILE A 206 -2.84 -1.87 -4.74
N ARG A 207 -2.59 -3.09 -5.20
CA ARG A 207 -1.32 -3.51 -5.80
C ARG A 207 -1.53 -4.07 -7.18
N PHE A 208 -1.14 -3.29 -8.19
CA PHE A 208 -1.12 -3.72 -9.57
C PHE A 208 0.14 -4.53 -9.86
N LYS A 209 -0.02 -5.75 -10.37
CA LYS A 209 1.06 -6.55 -10.92
C LYS A 209 1.31 -6.12 -12.36
N VAL A 210 2.48 -5.53 -12.61
CA VAL A 210 2.89 -5.01 -13.91
C VAL A 210 4.21 -5.64 -14.30
N VAL A 211 4.24 -6.38 -15.41
CA VAL A 211 5.43 -7.07 -15.91
C VAL A 211 5.63 -6.67 -17.36
N ASP A 212 6.85 -6.24 -17.69
CA ASP A 212 7.21 -5.71 -19.01
C ASP A 212 6.26 -4.61 -19.47
N ARG A 213 5.97 -3.68 -18.55
CA ARG A 213 5.01 -2.57 -18.70
C ARG A 213 3.55 -2.99 -18.82
N GLU A 214 3.20 -4.27 -18.80
CA GLU A 214 1.83 -4.75 -19.01
C GLU A 214 1.11 -5.16 -17.72
N TYR A 215 -0.19 -4.86 -17.64
CA TYR A 215 -1.07 -5.37 -16.57
C TYR A 215 -1.11 -6.90 -16.57
N LYS A 216 -0.85 -7.50 -15.40
CA LYS A 216 -0.94 -8.96 -15.15
C LYS A 216 -1.91 -9.33 -14.03
N GLY A 217 -2.45 -8.36 -13.31
CA GLY A 217 -3.37 -8.61 -12.20
C GLY A 217 -3.38 -7.48 -11.19
N VAL A 218 -4.31 -7.56 -10.25
CA VAL A 218 -4.44 -6.63 -9.12
C VAL A 218 -4.68 -7.43 -7.84
N SER A 219 -4.16 -6.93 -6.73
CA SER A 219 -4.49 -7.38 -5.38
C SER A 219 -5.03 -6.19 -4.60
N ILE A 220 -6.18 -6.37 -3.96
CA ILE A 220 -6.85 -5.34 -3.17
C ILE A 220 -7.12 -5.93 -1.79
N ARG A 221 -6.69 -5.21 -0.76
CA ARG A 221 -6.82 -5.64 0.65
C ARG A 221 -7.20 -4.45 1.51
N ASN A 222 -8.13 -4.64 2.44
CA ASN A 222 -8.24 -3.73 3.56
C ASN A 222 -7.02 -3.89 4.49
N ILE A 223 -6.82 -2.91 5.38
CA ILE A 223 -5.64 -2.87 6.26
C ILE A 223 -5.60 -4.07 7.22
N ASP A 224 -6.74 -4.49 7.74
CA ASP A 224 -6.81 -5.60 8.71
C ASP A 224 -6.39 -6.93 8.06
N ASP A 225 -6.89 -7.23 6.87
CA ASP A 225 -6.51 -8.42 6.11
C ASP A 225 -5.03 -8.39 5.71
N TYR A 226 -4.52 -7.22 5.30
CA TYR A 226 -3.11 -7.07 5.01
C TYR A 226 -2.23 -7.33 6.25
N VAL A 227 -2.59 -6.76 7.40
CA VAL A 227 -1.88 -6.99 8.66
C VAL A 227 -1.93 -8.48 9.00
N ASN A 228 -3.10 -9.11 8.95
CA ASN A 228 -3.25 -10.54 9.21
C ASN A 228 -2.40 -11.42 8.27
N ASP A 229 -2.36 -11.12 6.97
CA ASP A 229 -1.52 -11.83 6.00
C ASP A 229 -0.02 -11.71 6.36
N ARG A 230 0.42 -10.52 6.79
CA ARG A 230 1.81 -10.28 7.21
C ARG A 230 2.14 -10.98 8.53
N ILE A 231 1.26 -10.94 9.53
CA ILE A 231 1.46 -11.64 10.80
C ILE A 231 1.53 -13.16 10.59
N LYS A 232 0.64 -13.72 9.76
CA LYS A 232 0.70 -15.15 9.37
C LYS A 232 2.02 -15.49 8.67
N GLU A 233 2.51 -14.61 7.80
CA GLU A 233 3.81 -14.80 7.14
C GLU A 233 4.97 -14.73 8.15
N GLY A 234 4.94 -13.77 9.06
CA GLY A 234 5.91 -13.59 10.14
C GLY A 234 5.92 -14.74 11.15
N ALA A 235 4.80 -15.45 11.30
CA ALA A 235 4.69 -16.60 12.17
C ALA A 235 5.36 -17.88 11.62
N ARG A 236 5.79 -17.90 10.35
CA ARG A 236 6.47 -19.05 9.73
C ARG A 236 7.82 -19.35 10.40
N LYS A 237 8.35 -20.56 10.24
CA LYS A 237 9.61 -21.05 10.86
C LYS A 237 10.80 -20.08 10.70
N ARG A 238 10.92 -19.40 9.55
CA ARG A 238 12.00 -18.44 9.27
C ARG A 238 11.84 -17.06 9.91
N ARG A 239 10.69 -16.80 10.57
CA ARG A 239 10.31 -15.52 11.18
C ARG A 239 10.66 -14.29 10.31
N PRO A 240 10.14 -14.20 9.06
CA PRO A 240 10.44 -13.06 8.17
C PRO A 240 10.19 -11.72 8.86
N GLY A 241 11.11 -10.76 8.68
CA GLY A 241 10.97 -9.43 9.28
C GLY A 241 11.00 -9.41 10.80
N PHE A 242 11.70 -10.35 11.41
CA PHE A 242 11.70 -10.53 12.87
C PHE A 242 10.29 -10.80 13.42
N GLY A 243 9.48 -11.52 12.65
CA GLY A 243 8.11 -11.87 13.01
C GLY A 243 7.04 -10.94 12.45
N THR A 244 7.40 -9.81 11.82
CA THR A 244 6.39 -8.89 11.23
C THR A 244 5.91 -9.31 9.85
N GLY A 245 6.59 -10.23 9.15
CA GLY A 245 6.29 -10.59 7.76
C GLY A 245 6.75 -9.58 6.71
N LEU A 246 7.20 -8.39 7.14
CA LEU A 246 7.81 -7.38 6.26
C LEU A 246 9.29 -7.72 5.98
N ASN A 247 9.82 -7.27 4.86
CA ASN A 247 11.25 -7.37 4.56
C ASN A 247 11.93 -6.08 5.00
N TRP A 248 12.83 -6.19 5.98
CA TRP A 248 13.61 -5.07 6.50
C TRP A 248 14.89 -4.91 5.68
N THR A 249 15.14 -3.69 5.22
CA THR A 249 16.33 -3.34 4.46
C THR A 249 16.67 -1.87 4.69
N TYR A 250 17.53 -1.29 3.86
CA TYR A 250 17.92 0.11 3.92
C TYR A 250 17.43 0.86 2.69
N ALA A 251 17.23 2.16 2.87
CA ALA A 251 17.01 3.05 1.75
C ALA A 251 18.34 3.58 1.20
N SER A 252 18.48 3.55 -0.12
CA SER A 252 19.66 4.05 -0.82
C SER A 252 19.52 5.51 -1.29
N GLY A 253 18.35 6.12 -1.13
CA GLY A 253 18.03 7.43 -1.72
C GLY A 253 18.60 8.64 -0.98
N SER A 254 19.15 8.47 0.23
CA SER A 254 19.69 9.58 1.03
C SER A 254 21.04 9.24 1.69
N LYS A 255 21.82 10.28 2.05
CA LYS A 255 23.11 10.11 2.77
C LYS A 255 22.93 9.59 4.19
N SER A 256 21.82 9.92 4.83
CA SER A 256 21.46 9.42 6.17
C SER A 256 21.09 7.94 6.11
N LYS A 257 21.55 7.15 7.08
CA LYS A 257 21.12 5.75 7.20
C LYS A 257 19.64 5.70 7.60
N LYS A 258 18.80 5.21 6.69
CA LYS A 258 17.36 5.02 6.91
C LYS A 258 16.97 3.58 6.64
N MET A 259 15.96 3.12 7.38
CA MET A 259 15.36 1.81 7.16
C MET A 259 14.36 1.89 6.01
N GLN A 260 14.24 0.80 5.25
CA GLN A 260 13.19 0.61 4.26
C GLN A 260 12.47 -0.71 4.54
N PHE A 261 11.15 -0.69 4.43
CA PHE A 261 10.31 -1.87 4.58
C PHE A 261 9.69 -2.23 3.24
N LYS A 262 9.72 -3.52 2.90
CA LYS A 262 8.99 -4.06 1.75
C LYS A 262 7.92 -5.05 2.20
N GLY A 263 6.76 -5.01 1.56
CA GLY A 263 5.64 -5.90 1.84
C GLY A 263 4.62 -5.90 0.72
#